data_AF-A0A3M0WD17-F1
#
_entry.id   AF-A0A3M0WD17-F1
#
_cell.length_a   1.000
_cell.length_b   1.000
_cell.length_c   1.000
_cell.angle_alpha   90.00
_cell.angle_beta   90.00
_cell.angle_gamma   90.00
#
_symmetry.space_group_name_H-M   'P 1'
#
loop_
_entity.id
_entity.type
_entity.pdbx_description
1 polymer ?
#
loop_
_entity_poly.entity_id
_entity_poly.type
_entity_poly.pdbx_seq_one_letter_code
_entity_poly.pdbx_strand_id
1 'polypeptide(L)'
;MTRPKGVKFRHRNSNNGNPPPRGLNAGDTSDGTSASKEADKKNGSIAPAEQAPAQSEYEKKKATFIIRTIWTLVMIAIFFGSMFAGHIYVLMIITAVQIISFKEVIAIAQVPQKEKDLPLTRSLNWYFFAVTMYFLYGESVIYYFKHILLVDKVLLPLATHHRFISFMMYLIGFVFFVASLKKNFYKFQFTQFAWTHMALFLIVFQAHFMMNNVFEGMIWFFLPTSLVITNDIFAYICGITFGRTPLIQISPKKTVEGFVGAWICTILFGFVLTNILVRYTYFICPVNDLGANIWTGLQCTPNPVFKARPYHLPEAFHVERTIWIEPLQLHIFILATFASLLAPFGGFFASGLKRSFKIKDFGDSIPGHGGMTDRMDCQFLMGTLTYVYYQSFIAVYKTSIGSVIESAIWGLTPEEQIEVIRGLARHLYNQGTVS
;
A
#
# COMPACT_ATOMS: atom_id res chain seq x y z
N MET A 1 -14.28 64.56 -2.04
CA MET A 1 -13.73 63.20 -1.91
C MET A 1 -12.45 63.11 -2.73
N THR A 2 -11.34 62.79 -2.06
CA THR A 2 -9.96 62.83 -2.54
C THR A 2 -9.47 61.42 -2.93
N ARG A 3 -8.72 61.32 -4.04
CA ARG A 3 -7.93 60.14 -4.49
C ARG A 3 -6.76 59.83 -3.53
N PRO A 4 -6.17 58.61 -3.53
CA PRO A 4 -5.01 58.23 -4.40
C PRO A 4 -4.99 56.70 -4.73
N LYS A 5 -4.10 56.06 -5.51
CA LYS A 5 -3.06 56.33 -6.52
C LYS A 5 -2.71 54.93 -7.11
N GLY A 6 -2.64 54.78 -8.43
CA GLY A 6 -2.08 53.59 -9.10
C GLY A 6 -0.60 53.79 -9.45
N VAL A 7 0.22 52.75 -9.31
CA VAL A 7 1.66 52.76 -9.61
C VAL A 7 1.92 52.11 -10.98
N LYS A 8 2.68 52.82 -11.83
CA LYS A 8 3.09 52.45 -13.20
C LYS A 8 4.39 51.63 -13.19
N PHE A 9 4.49 50.61 -14.04
CA PHE A 9 5.76 50.01 -14.46
C PHE A 9 6.28 50.66 -15.75
N ARG A 10 7.60 50.85 -15.85
CA ARG A 10 8.28 51.64 -16.87
C ARG A 10 8.85 50.74 -17.96
N HIS A 11 8.37 50.89 -19.19
CA HIS A 11 9.00 50.36 -20.41
C HIS A 11 10.29 51.14 -20.72
N ARG A 12 11.33 50.44 -21.19
CA ARG A 12 12.46 51.04 -21.93
C ARG A 12 12.65 50.23 -23.20
N ASN A 13 12.45 50.88 -24.34
CA ASN A 13 12.77 50.39 -25.67
C ASN A 13 13.93 51.25 -26.19
N SER A 14 14.91 50.64 -26.85
CA SER A 14 15.73 51.33 -27.86
C SER A 14 16.26 50.29 -28.86
N ASN A 15 15.83 50.46 -30.10
CA ASN A 15 16.23 49.74 -31.30
C ASN A 15 17.70 49.98 -31.67
N ASN A 16 18.32 48.98 -32.32
CA ASN A 16 19.02 49.18 -33.61
C ASN A 16 19.26 47.85 -34.36
N GLY A 17 18.61 47.71 -35.52
CA GLY A 17 19.21 47.38 -36.83
C GLY A 17 19.77 45.98 -37.19
N ASN A 18 18.93 45.18 -37.86
CA ASN A 18 19.15 44.26 -39.00
C ASN A 18 19.74 42.82 -38.86
N PRO A 19 19.35 41.86 -39.75
CA PRO A 19 19.28 40.40 -39.49
C PRO A 19 20.17 39.53 -40.44
N PRO A 20 19.96 38.20 -40.60
CA PRO A 20 20.83 37.10 -40.16
C PRO A 20 21.57 36.37 -41.33
N PRO A 21 22.29 35.24 -41.08
CA PRO A 21 21.65 33.96 -41.45
C PRO A 21 21.99 32.72 -40.59
N ARG A 22 21.04 31.78 -40.67
CA ARG A 22 21.04 30.32 -40.42
C ARG A 22 22.39 29.58 -40.37
N GLY A 23 22.46 28.58 -39.49
CA GLY A 23 22.99 27.26 -39.86
C GLY A 23 23.72 26.44 -38.78
N LEU A 24 23.09 25.32 -38.42
CA LEU A 24 23.69 24.01 -38.11
C LEU A 24 24.34 23.71 -36.74
N ASN A 25 23.74 22.68 -36.12
CA ASN A 25 24.31 21.55 -35.39
C ASN A 25 24.93 21.79 -34.00
N ALA A 26 24.11 21.53 -32.98
CA ALA A 26 24.55 21.16 -31.65
C ALA A 26 24.80 19.65 -31.60
N GLY A 27 26.05 19.27 -31.35
CA GLY A 27 26.49 17.93 -30.95
C GLY A 27 27.47 18.07 -29.79
N ASP A 28 27.23 17.27 -28.76
CA ASP A 28 28.10 16.91 -27.64
C ASP A 28 28.73 18.00 -26.76
N THR A 29 28.29 18.04 -25.50
CA THR A 29 29.19 18.24 -24.35
C THR A 29 28.66 17.52 -23.12
N SER A 30 29.19 16.33 -22.86
CA SER A 30 29.50 15.85 -21.52
C SER A 30 30.78 16.53 -21.05
N ASP A 31 30.75 17.24 -19.92
CA ASP A 31 31.89 17.51 -19.03
C ASP A 31 31.32 18.21 -17.79
N GLY A 32 31.65 17.86 -16.55
CA GLY A 32 32.99 17.55 -16.06
C GLY A 32 33.56 18.81 -15.41
N THR A 33 33.11 19.15 -14.20
CA THR A 33 33.68 20.26 -13.41
C THR A 33 34.15 19.76 -12.06
N SER A 34 35.44 19.49 -11.96
CA SER A 34 36.19 19.48 -10.70
C SER A 34 37.19 20.63 -10.74
N ALA A 35 36.88 21.71 -10.02
CA ALA A 35 37.75 22.86 -9.85
C ALA A 35 38.91 22.52 -8.91
N SER A 36 40.12 22.81 -9.39
CA SER A 36 41.40 22.75 -8.70
C SER A 36 41.48 23.75 -7.53
N LYS A 37 41.96 23.29 -6.37
CA LYS A 37 42.50 24.13 -5.29
C LYS A 37 43.99 23.84 -5.12
N GLU A 38 44.80 24.90 -5.19
CA GLU A 38 46.20 24.94 -4.80
C GLU A 38 46.38 24.61 -3.31
N ALA A 39 47.41 23.83 -2.99
CA ALA A 39 48.08 23.87 -1.68
C ALA A 39 49.50 23.27 -1.75
N ASP A 40 50.46 24.11 -1.32
CA ASP A 40 51.79 23.88 -0.74
C ASP A 40 52.54 22.55 -0.91
N LYS A 41 53.76 22.68 -1.43
CA LYS A 41 54.84 21.70 -1.37
C LYS A 41 55.47 21.67 0.03
N LYS A 42 55.40 20.52 0.71
CA LYS A 42 56.43 20.10 1.69
C LYS A 42 56.73 18.61 1.52
N ASN A 43 58.03 18.34 1.34
CA ASN A 43 58.63 17.02 1.20
C ASN A 43 58.35 16.13 2.42
N GLY A 44 57.82 14.94 2.16
CA GLY A 44 57.78 13.82 3.09
C GLY A 44 57.58 12.55 2.27
N SER A 45 58.55 11.65 2.31
CA SER A 45 58.54 10.34 1.65
C SER A 45 57.35 9.51 2.10
N ILE A 46 56.42 9.23 1.20
CA ILE A 46 55.34 8.24 1.40
C ILE A 46 55.51 7.20 0.28
N ALA A 47 55.62 5.94 0.69
CA ALA A 47 55.68 4.77 -0.18
C ALA A 47 54.51 4.78 -1.19
N PRO A 48 54.63 4.12 -2.37
CA PRO A 48 53.53 4.11 -3.33
C PRO A 48 52.36 3.37 -2.69
N ALA A 49 51.27 4.11 -2.42
CA ALA A 49 49.99 3.49 -2.10
C ALA A 49 49.57 2.66 -3.31
N GLU A 50 49.50 1.36 -3.09
CA GLU A 50 49.01 0.36 -4.03
C GLU A 50 47.63 0.79 -4.53
N GLN A 51 47.56 1.32 -5.75
CA GLN A 51 46.30 1.65 -6.40
C GLN A 51 45.58 0.34 -6.68
N ALA A 52 44.51 0.08 -5.91
CA ALA A 52 43.57 -1.00 -6.21
C ALA A 52 43.14 -0.91 -7.69
N PRO A 53 43.19 -2.01 -8.46
CA PRO A 53 42.95 -1.96 -9.89
C PRO A 53 41.53 -1.45 -10.17
N ALA A 54 41.42 -0.53 -11.12
CA ALA A 54 40.14 -0.01 -11.59
C ALA A 54 39.29 -1.18 -12.14
N GLN A 55 38.36 -1.69 -11.33
CA GLN A 55 37.40 -2.71 -11.74
C GLN A 55 36.72 -2.29 -13.04
N SER A 56 36.75 -3.16 -14.05
CA SER A 56 36.16 -2.87 -15.35
C SER A 56 34.65 -2.62 -15.20
N GLU A 57 34.08 -1.72 -16.01
CA GLU A 57 32.66 -1.38 -15.98
C GLU A 57 31.76 -2.63 -16.15
N TYR A 58 32.27 -3.64 -16.86
CA TYR A 58 31.64 -4.94 -17.01
C TYR A 58 31.52 -5.70 -15.67
N GLU A 59 32.58 -5.70 -14.85
CA GLU A 59 32.55 -6.36 -13.54
C GLU A 59 31.55 -5.70 -12.59
N LYS A 60 31.45 -4.35 -12.62
CA LYS A 60 30.44 -3.62 -11.84
C LYS A 60 29.02 -3.93 -12.28
N LYS A 61 28.77 -4.01 -13.60
CA LYS A 61 27.46 -4.40 -14.15
C LYS A 61 27.11 -5.85 -13.79
N LYS A 62 28.08 -6.77 -13.89
CA LYS A 62 27.92 -8.18 -13.51
C LYS A 62 27.65 -8.33 -12.02
N ALA A 63 28.40 -7.66 -11.16
CA ALA A 63 28.17 -7.66 -9.71
C ALA A 63 26.79 -7.12 -9.35
N THR A 64 26.38 -6.01 -9.97
CA THR A 64 25.03 -5.43 -9.76
C THR A 64 23.94 -6.39 -10.20
N PHE A 65 24.11 -7.07 -11.33
CA PHE A 65 23.18 -8.08 -11.81
C PHE A 65 23.08 -9.26 -10.84
N ILE A 66 24.22 -9.81 -10.38
CA ILE A 66 24.26 -10.93 -9.41
C ILE A 66 23.56 -10.54 -8.11
N ILE A 67 23.87 -9.36 -7.54
CA ILE A 67 23.24 -8.87 -6.31
C ILE A 67 21.73 -8.77 -6.50
N ARG A 68 21.27 -8.25 -7.63
CA ARG A 68 19.84 -8.18 -7.95
C ARG A 68 19.22 -9.58 -8.00
N THR A 69 19.78 -10.50 -8.78
CA THR A 69 19.23 -11.86 -8.89
C THR A 69 19.13 -12.56 -7.54
N ILE A 70 20.17 -12.49 -6.70
CA ILE A 70 20.17 -13.10 -5.36
C ILE A 70 19.05 -12.50 -4.50
N TRP A 71 18.98 -11.17 -4.39
CA TRP A 71 17.95 -10.53 -3.58
C TRP A 71 16.54 -10.74 -4.11
N THR A 72 16.35 -10.85 -5.43
CA THR A 72 15.07 -11.23 -6.02
C THR A 72 14.65 -12.63 -5.54
N LEU A 73 15.55 -13.61 -5.59
CA LEU A 73 15.26 -14.97 -5.12
C LEU A 73 14.98 -15.01 -3.61
N VAL A 74 15.74 -14.25 -2.82
CA VAL A 74 15.52 -14.12 -1.37
C VAL A 74 14.15 -13.52 -1.07
N MET A 75 13.76 -12.43 -1.74
CA MET A 75 12.44 -11.80 -1.55
C MET A 75 11.30 -12.74 -1.92
N ILE A 76 11.41 -13.46 -3.04
CA ILE A 76 10.42 -14.46 -3.47
C ILE A 76 10.31 -15.57 -2.43
N ALA A 77 11.45 -16.11 -1.97
CA ALA A 77 11.48 -17.17 -0.97
C ALA A 77 10.86 -16.73 0.37
N ILE A 78 11.16 -15.51 0.83
CA ILE A 78 10.57 -14.95 2.05
C ILE A 78 9.06 -14.77 1.87
N PHE A 79 8.62 -14.22 0.74
CA PHE A 79 7.21 -13.99 0.47
C PHE A 79 6.41 -15.29 0.46
N PHE A 80 6.77 -16.26 -0.39
CA PHE A 80 6.07 -17.54 -0.45
C PHE A 80 6.24 -18.37 0.82
N GLY A 81 7.43 -18.35 1.43
CA GLY A 81 7.69 -19.03 2.70
C GLY A 81 6.77 -18.52 3.82
N SER A 82 6.64 -17.20 3.96
CA SER A 82 5.71 -16.60 4.92
C SER A 82 4.24 -16.92 4.60
N MET A 83 3.89 -16.88 3.31
CA MET A 83 2.52 -17.12 2.85
C MET A 83 2.07 -18.55 3.13
N PHE A 84 2.97 -19.53 3.04
CA PHE A 84 2.67 -20.93 3.37
C PHE A 84 2.80 -21.24 4.86
N ALA A 85 3.64 -20.50 5.60
CA ALA A 85 3.83 -20.68 7.04
C ALA A 85 2.62 -20.25 7.87
N GLY A 86 1.81 -19.30 7.40
CA GLY A 86 0.57 -18.90 8.06
C GLY A 86 0.25 -17.42 7.97
N HIS A 87 -0.96 -17.05 8.36
CA HIS A 87 -1.45 -15.68 8.30
C HIS A 87 -0.58 -14.72 9.11
N ILE A 88 -0.16 -15.13 10.33
CA ILE A 88 0.67 -14.31 11.21
C ILE A 88 1.99 -13.87 10.56
N TYR A 89 2.61 -14.73 9.75
CA TYR A 89 3.85 -14.40 9.07
C TYR A 89 3.66 -13.35 7.97
N VAL A 90 2.54 -13.43 7.23
CA VAL A 90 2.18 -12.38 6.25
C VAL A 90 1.88 -11.06 6.96
N LEU A 91 1.18 -11.08 8.09
CA LEU A 91 0.94 -9.88 8.90
C LEU A 91 2.25 -9.25 9.41
N MET A 92 3.21 -10.08 9.82
CA MET A 92 4.55 -9.61 10.19
C MET A 92 5.29 -8.98 9.01
N ILE A 93 5.20 -9.55 7.80
CA ILE A 93 5.78 -8.94 6.60
C ILE A 93 5.12 -7.60 6.28
N ILE A 94 3.79 -7.52 6.26
CA ILE A 94 3.08 -6.26 6.02
C ILE A 94 3.52 -5.21 7.04
N THR A 95 3.65 -5.60 8.31
CA THR A 95 4.14 -4.74 9.38
C THR A 95 5.59 -4.30 9.19
N ALA A 96 6.49 -5.20 8.77
CA ALA A 96 7.88 -4.85 8.49
C ALA A 96 7.99 -3.89 7.30
N VAL A 97 7.27 -4.19 6.22
CA VAL A 97 7.21 -3.39 4.99
C VAL A 97 6.69 -1.98 5.27
N GLN A 98 5.63 -1.84 6.07
CA GLN A 98 5.09 -0.51 6.42
C GLN A 98 6.09 0.29 7.28
N ILE A 99 6.79 -0.34 8.22
CA ILE A 99 7.79 0.33 9.08
C ILE A 99 8.94 0.86 8.22
N ILE A 100 9.44 0.04 7.29
CA ILE A 100 10.52 0.42 6.38
C ILE A 100 10.06 1.56 5.46
N SER A 101 8.85 1.45 4.88
CA SER A 101 8.30 2.47 3.98
C SER A 101 8.07 3.80 4.72
N PHE A 102 7.53 3.76 5.93
CA PHE A 102 7.34 4.95 6.77
C PHE A 102 8.68 5.62 7.08
N LYS A 103 9.70 4.83 7.45
CA LYS A 103 11.06 5.34 7.69
C LYS A 103 11.62 6.06 6.46
N GLU A 104 11.47 5.49 5.27
CA GLU A 104 11.96 6.08 4.01
C GLU A 104 11.26 7.40 3.68
N VAL A 105 9.92 7.45 3.75
CA VAL A 105 9.16 8.66 3.47
C VAL A 105 9.49 9.78 4.45
N ILE A 106 9.59 9.47 5.75
CA ILE A 106 9.98 10.45 6.77
C ILE A 106 11.43 10.91 6.59
N ALA A 107 12.34 10.02 6.18
CA ALA A 107 13.75 10.38 5.94
C ALA A 107 13.90 11.44 4.84
N ILE A 108 13.08 11.39 3.79
CA ILE A 108 13.08 12.40 2.71
C ILE A 108 12.63 13.77 3.24
N ALA A 109 11.56 13.78 4.04
CA ALA A 109 11.08 15.01 4.66
C ALA A 109 12.12 15.64 5.60
N GLN A 110 13.05 14.84 6.15
CA GLN A 110 14.09 15.26 7.08
C GLN A 110 15.40 15.68 6.40
N VAL A 111 15.58 15.52 5.09
CA VAL A 111 16.80 16.00 4.39
C VAL A 111 17.07 17.50 4.59
N PRO A 112 16.07 18.39 4.69
CA PRO A 112 16.28 19.80 5.08
C PRO A 112 16.64 20.01 6.57
N GLN A 113 16.65 18.95 7.39
CA GLN A 113 16.83 18.97 8.84
C GLN A 113 18.26 18.65 9.30
N LYS A 114 19.12 18.08 8.43
CA LYS A 114 20.50 17.69 8.80
C LYS A 114 21.38 18.86 9.26
N GLU A 115 20.95 20.10 9.04
CA GLU A 115 21.61 21.32 9.51
C GLU A 115 21.09 21.83 10.86
N LYS A 116 20.03 21.24 11.44
CA LYS A 116 19.25 21.78 12.57
C LYS A 116 18.81 20.67 13.53
N ASP A 117 19.65 20.34 14.51
CA ASP A 117 19.41 19.29 15.52
C ASP A 117 18.15 19.54 16.38
N LEU A 118 17.04 18.87 16.03
CA LEU A 118 15.80 18.83 16.80
C LEU A 118 15.41 17.37 17.09
N PRO A 119 16.02 16.71 18.10
CA PRO A 119 15.81 15.29 18.37
C PRO A 119 14.37 14.93 18.73
N LEU A 120 13.64 15.84 19.41
CA LEU A 120 12.27 15.64 19.85
C LEU A 120 11.27 15.49 18.69
N THR A 121 11.52 16.12 17.54
CA THR A 121 10.65 16.00 16.35
C THR A 121 10.75 14.60 15.75
N ARG A 122 11.93 13.96 15.84
CA ARG A 122 12.14 12.61 15.29
C ARG A 122 11.44 11.55 16.13
N SER A 123 11.54 11.61 17.46
CA SER A 123 10.84 10.68 18.35
C SER A 123 9.32 10.83 18.23
N LEU A 124 8.84 12.05 18.01
CA LEU A 124 7.40 12.31 17.86
C LEU A 124 6.80 11.69 16.58
N ASN A 125 7.55 11.63 15.48
CA ASN A 125 7.08 10.94 14.27
C ASN A 125 6.84 9.45 14.52
N TRP A 126 7.76 8.79 15.24
CA TRP A 126 7.61 7.39 15.64
C TRP A 126 6.52 7.18 16.68
N TYR A 127 6.30 8.17 17.56
CA TYR A 127 5.18 8.16 18.49
C TYR A 127 3.84 8.13 17.74
N PHE A 128 3.61 9.08 16.81
CA PHE A 128 2.37 9.08 16.03
C PHE A 128 2.20 7.80 15.20
N PHE A 129 3.28 7.26 14.64
CA PHE A 129 3.27 5.95 13.98
C PHE A 129 2.78 4.84 14.91
N ALA A 130 3.33 4.73 16.12
CA ALA A 130 2.93 3.72 17.09
C ALA A 130 1.46 3.90 17.53
N VAL A 131 1.01 5.13 17.76
CA VAL A 131 -0.38 5.44 18.12
C VAL A 131 -1.35 5.05 16.99
N THR A 132 -1.04 5.40 15.75
CA THR A 132 -1.89 5.04 14.60
C THR A 132 -1.91 3.53 14.37
N MET A 133 -0.76 2.85 14.50
CA MET A 133 -0.72 1.39 14.47
C MET A 133 -1.57 0.79 15.58
N TYR A 134 -1.41 1.25 16.82
CA TYR A 134 -2.21 0.77 17.96
C TYR A 134 -3.70 0.93 17.68
N PHE A 135 -4.16 2.11 17.24
CA PHE A 135 -5.57 2.35 16.93
C PHE A 135 -6.08 1.40 15.84
N LEU A 136 -5.45 1.41 14.66
CA LEU A 136 -5.94 0.67 13.50
C LEU A 136 -5.80 -0.85 13.68
N TYR A 137 -4.64 -1.33 14.12
CA TYR A 137 -4.39 -2.76 14.26
C TYR A 137 -5.15 -3.32 15.47
N GLY A 138 -5.27 -2.52 16.53
CA GLY A 138 -6.10 -2.87 17.69
C GLY A 138 -7.56 -3.06 17.31
N GLU A 139 -8.15 -2.17 16.50
CA GLU A 139 -9.55 -2.35 16.02
C GLU A 139 -9.71 -3.66 15.23
N SER A 140 -8.79 -3.98 14.31
CA SER A 140 -8.84 -5.25 13.56
C SER A 140 -8.72 -6.46 14.48
N VAL A 141 -7.73 -6.46 15.37
CA VAL A 141 -7.48 -7.59 16.28
C VAL A 141 -8.66 -7.78 17.24
N ILE A 142 -9.24 -6.70 17.76
CA ILE A 142 -10.45 -6.76 18.58
C ILE A 142 -11.63 -7.33 17.80
N TYR A 143 -11.80 -6.92 16.54
CA TYR A 143 -12.90 -7.40 15.70
C TYR A 143 -12.79 -8.91 15.42
N TYR A 144 -11.65 -9.39 14.92
CA TYR A 144 -11.48 -10.80 14.51
C TYR A 144 -11.26 -11.75 15.70
N PHE A 145 -10.66 -11.29 16.80
CA PHE A 145 -10.33 -12.12 17.97
C PHE A 145 -11.11 -11.74 19.23
N LYS A 146 -12.30 -11.13 19.09
CA LYS A 146 -13.15 -10.72 20.23
C LYS A 146 -13.34 -11.84 21.27
N HIS A 147 -13.55 -13.07 20.82
CA HIS A 147 -13.81 -14.21 21.70
C HIS A 147 -12.61 -14.58 22.57
N ILE A 148 -11.38 -14.28 22.11
CA ILE A 148 -10.15 -14.55 22.87
C ILE A 148 -9.87 -13.39 23.82
N LEU A 149 -9.96 -12.15 23.33
CA LEU A 149 -9.60 -10.95 24.09
C LEU A 149 -10.59 -10.63 25.21
N LEU A 150 -11.88 -10.94 25.04
CA LEU A 150 -12.91 -10.67 26.05
C LEU A 150 -12.87 -11.64 27.23
N VAL A 151 -12.13 -12.75 27.13
CA VAL A 151 -11.98 -13.74 28.20
C VAL A 151 -10.85 -13.38 29.18
N ASP A 152 -9.83 -12.66 28.71
CA ASP A 152 -8.68 -12.28 29.52
C ASP A 152 -8.94 -11.00 30.32
N LYS A 153 -8.84 -11.07 31.66
CA LYS A 153 -9.09 -9.95 32.58
C LYS A 153 -8.14 -8.76 32.37
N VAL A 154 -6.93 -8.98 31.87
CA VAL A 154 -5.93 -7.92 31.62
C VAL A 154 -6.20 -7.23 30.29
N LEU A 155 -6.59 -7.99 29.27
CA LEU A 155 -6.84 -7.46 27.92
C LEU A 155 -8.24 -6.85 27.77
N LEU A 156 -9.20 -7.25 28.60
CA LEU A 156 -10.57 -6.75 28.59
C LEU A 156 -10.67 -5.21 28.69
N PRO A 157 -10.08 -4.52 29.68
CA PRO A 157 -10.17 -3.05 29.77
C PRO A 157 -9.49 -2.37 28.57
N LEU A 158 -8.40 -2.95 28.05
CA LEU A 158 -7.68 -2.45 26.89
C LEU A 158 -8.52 -2.54 25.61
N ALA A 159 -9.22 -3.66 25.41
CA ALA A 159 -10.08 -3.89 24.26
C ALA A 159 -11.36 -3.05 24.30
N THR A 160 -12.03 -2.99 25.46
CA THR A 160 -13.29 -2.26 25.65
C THR A 160 -13.13 -0.74 25.55
N HIS A 161 -12.02 -0.19 26.06
CA HIS A 161 -11.74 1.24 26.03
C HIS A 161 -10.74 1.63 24.92
N HIS A 162 -10.48 0.72 23.98
CA HIS A 162 -9.45 0.86 22.95
C HIS A 162 -9.50 2.20 22.20
N ARG A 163 -10.70 2.60 21.75
CA ARG A 163 -10.92 3.85 21.01
C ARG A 163 -10.60 5.08 21.86
N PHE A 164 -11.04 5.08 23.11
CA PHE A 164 -10.79 6.20 24.03
C PHE A 164 -9.29 6.30 24.38
N ILE A 165 -8.64 5.18 24.69
CA ILE A 165 -7.20 5.11 24.97
C ILE A 165 -6.40 5.64 23.76
N SER A 166 -6.74 5.17 22.56
CA SER A 166 -6.10 5.61 21.31
C SER A 166 -6.24 7.12 21.09
N PHE A 167 -7.44 7.66 21.34
CA PHE A 167 -7.69 9.10 21.23
C PHE A 167 -6.86 9.90 22.25
N MET A 168 -6.79 9.44 23.51
CA MET A 168 -5.96 10.08 24.54
C MET A 168 -4.47 10.04 24.18
N MET A 169 -3.97 8.91 23.67
CA MET A 169 -2.58 8.80 23.21
C MET A 169 -2.30 9.78 22.07
N TYR A 170 -3.22 9.94 21.12
CA TYR A 170 -3.08 10.95 20.05
C TYR A 170 -3.03 12.37 20.62
N LEU A 171 -3.93 12.72 21.54
CA LEU A 171 -3.94 14.04 22.20
C LEU A 171 -2.65 14.32 22.96
N ILE A 172 -2.10 13.34 23.67
CA ILE A 172 -0.80 13.46 24.34
C ILE A 172 0.32 13.79 23.34
N GLY A 173 0.35 13.08 22.20
CA GLY A 173 1.30 13.36 21.13
C GLY A 173 1.14 14.77 20.54
N PHE A 174 -0.11 15.21 20.38
CA PHE A 174 -0.41 16.56 19.91
C PHE A 174 0.04 17.63 20.91
N VAL A 175 -0.19 17.44 22.21
CA VAL A 175 0.31 18.33 23.26
C VAL A 175 1.85 18.37 23.24
N PHE A 176 2.52 17.23 23.10
CA PHE A 176 3.98 17.19 22.96
C PHE A 176 4.48 17.88 21.69
N PHE A 177 3.76 17.79 20.57
CA PHE A 177 4.07 18.55 19.37
C PHE A 177 4.06 20.05 19.65
N VAL A 178 2.97 20.55 20.24
CA VAL A 178 2.80 21.97 20.57
C VAL A 178 3.88 22.43 21.55
N ALA A 179 4.15 21.64 22.59
CA ALA A 179 5.22 21.92 23.56
C ALA A 179 6.62 21.91 22.93
N SER A 180 6.83 21.17 21.84
CA SER A 180 8.11 21.12 21.11
C SER A 180 8.37 22.33 20.20
N LEU A 181 7.39 23.22 20.01
CA LEU A 181 7.50 24.33 19.06
C LEU A 181 8.61 25.31 19.47
N LYS A 182 9.52 25.59 18.54
CA LYS A 182 10.62 26.56 18.73
C LYS A 182 10.43 27.76 17.82
N LYS A 183 10.60 28.95 18.41
CA LYS A 183 10.59 30.23 17.67
C LYS A 183 11.58 30.15 16.50
N ASN A 184 11.19 30.69 15.34
CA ASN A 184 11.91 30.66 14.05
C ASN A 184 11.86 29.33 13.28
N PHE A 185 11.33 28.24 13.84
CA PHE A 185 11.23 26.93 13.15
C PHE A 185 9.79 26.47 12.87
N TYR A 186 8.78 27.30 13.11
CA TYR A 186 7.37 26.92 12.96
C TYR A 186 7.04 26.33 11.58
N LYS A 187 7.40 27.01 10.49
CA LYS A 187 7.13 26.52 9.14
C LYS A 187 7.69 25.12 8.93
N PHE A 188 8.90 24.87 9.43
CA PHE A 188 9.54 23.55 9.35
C PHE A 188 8.80 22.50 10.19
N GLN A 189 8.51 22.80 11.46
CA GLN A 189 7.83 21.86 12.37
C GLN A 189 6.42 21.51 11.90
N PHE A 190 5.64 22.49 11.42
CA PHE A 190 4.33 22.24 10.82
C PHE A 190 4.43 21.46 9.51
N THR A 191 5.47 21.69 8.70
CA THR A 191 5.72 20.88 7.51
C THR A 191 6.00 19.43 7.92
N GLN A 192 6.89 19.19 8.89
CA GLN A 192 7.15 17.83 9.40
C GLN A 192 5.88 17.17 9.93
N PHE A 193 5.08 17.90 10.73
CA PHE A 193 3.82 17.38 11.26
C PHE A 193 2.86 16.98 10.14
N ALA A 194 2.70 17.82 9.11
CA ALA A 194 1.87 17.51 7.94
C ALA A 194 2.42 16.30 7.16
N TRP A 195 3.73 16.21 6.97
CA TRP A 195 4.39 15.07 6.33
C TRP A 195 4.18 13.77 7.09
N THR A 196 4.30 13.79 8.43
CA THR A 196 4.02 12.63 9.27
C THR A 196 2.59 12.17 9.10
N HIS A 197 1.60 13.06 9.18
CA HIS A 197 0.20 12.68 9.03
C HIS A 197 -0.13 12.19 7.61
N MET A 198 0.45 12.80 6.58
CA MET A 198 0.33 12.30 5.21
C MET A 198 0.92 10.89 5.07
N ALA A 199 2.10 10.63 5.65
CA ALA A 199 2.72 9.31 5.61
C ALA A 199 1.90 8.27 6.38
N LEU A 200 1.32 8.63 7.54
CA LEU A 200 0.41 7.75 8.28
C LEU A 200 -0.82 7.38 7.44
N PHE A 201 -1.41 8.36 6.75
CA PHE A 201 -2.55 8.12 5.88
C PHE A 201 -2.20 7.29 4.64
N LEU A 202 -1.08 7.55 3.98
CA LEU A 202 -0.73 6.84 2.74
C LEU A 202 -0.13 5.46 2.98
N ILE A 203 0.50 5.22 4.14
CA ILE A 203 1.19 3.96 4.43
C ILE A 203 0.42 3.14 5.47
N VAL A 204 0.23 3.67 6.68
CA VAL A 204 -0.31 2.88 7.81
C VAL A 204 -1.79 2.55 7.62
N PHE A 205 -2.58 3.53 7.17
CA PHE A 205 -4.00 3.31 6.88
C PHE A 205 -4.23 2.34 5.72
N GLN A 206 -3.43 2.44 4.66
CA GLN A 206 -3.52 1.51 3.52
C GLN A 206 -3.01 0.10 3.89
N ALA A 207 -1.95 -0.01 4.68
CA ALA A 207 -1.45 -1.28 5.19
C ALA A 207 -2.46 -1.97 6.14
N HIS A 208 -3.22 -1.20 6.93
CA HIS A 208 -4.33 -1.74 7.74
C HIS A 208 -5.39 -2.42 6.87
N PHE A 209 -5.76 -1.85 5.72
CA PHE A 209 -6.67 -2.51 4.79
C PHE A 209 -6.09 -3.80 4.20
N MET A 210 -4.79 -3.81 3.88
CA MET A 210 -4.11 -5.04 3.43
C MET A 210 -4.15 -6.13 4.50
N MET A 211 -3.94 -5.77 5.76
CA MET A 211 -4.06 -6.70 6.88
C MET A 211 -5.50 -7.23 7.04
N ASN A 212 -6.51 -6.38 6.93
CA ASN A 212 -7.90 -6.85 6.97
C ASN A 212 -8.25 -7.78 5.80
N ASN A 213 -7.69 -7.54 4.61
CA ASN A 213 -7.83 -8.50 3.49
C ASN A 213 -7.25 -9.87 3.85
N VAL A 214 -6.09 -9.94 4.52
CA VAL A 214 -5.52 -11.20 5.00
C VAL A 214 -6.47 -11.89 5.99
N PHE A 215 -7.12 -11.14 6.88
CA PHE A 215 -8.08 -11.70 7.83
C PHE A 215 -9.36 -12.23 7.18
N GLU A 216 -9.85 -11.60 6.11
CA GLU A 216 -10.98 -12.10 5.32
C GLU A 216 -10.65 -13.33 4.47
N GLY A 217 -9.37 -13.60 4.25
CA GLY A 217 -8.84 -14.78 3.59
C GLY A 217 -7.63 -14.44 2.72
N MET A 218 -6.64 -15.34 2.67
CA MET A 218 -5.38 -15.11 1.96
C MET A 218 -5.56 -14.77 0.48
N ILE A 219 -6.65 -15.23 -0.16
CA ILE A 219 -6.96 -14.90 -1.55
C ILE A 219 -7.12 -13.39 -1.75
N TRP A 220 -7.74 -12.67 -0.80
CA TRP A 220 -7.97 -11.22 -0.89
C TRP A 220 -6.70 -10.40 -0.69
N PHE A 221 -5.61 -11.02 -0.25
CA PHE A 221 -4.28 -10.41 -0.21
C PHE A 221 -3.44 -10.85 -1.42
N PHE A 222 -3.28 -12.17 -1.60
CA PHE A 222 -2.34 -12.73 -2.57
C PHE A 222 -2.76 -12.47 -4.02
N LEU A 223 -4.05 -12.57 -4.33
CA LEU A 223 -4.54 -12.38 -5.70
C LEU A 223 -4.33 -10.93 -6.18
N PRO A 224 -4.82 -9.88 -5.49
CA PRO A 224 -4.55 -8.49 -5.88
C PRO A 224 -3.06 -8.16 -5.98
N THR A 225 -2.25 -8.63 -5.03
CA THR A 225 -0.80 -8.40 -5.08
C THR A 225 -0.17 -9.04 -6.30
N SER A 226 -0.58 -10.26 -6.64
CA SER A 226 -0.14 -10.95 -7.85
C SER A 226 -0.60 -10.25 -9.14
N LEU A 227 -1.80 -9.67 -9.15
CA LEU A 227 -2.30 -8.89 -10.29
C LEU A 227 -1.43 -7.66 -10.55
N VAL A 228 -1.04 -6.91 -9.52
CA VAL A 228 -0.15 -5.75 -9.66
C VAL A 228 1.23 -6.15 -10.15
N ILE A 229 1.82 -7.20 -9.56
CA ILE A 229 3.14 -7.72 -9.99
C ILE A 229 3.10 -8.15 -11.46
N THR A 230 2.06 -8.90 -11.83
CA THR A 230 1.83 -9.37 -13.19
C THR A 230 1.65 -8.20 -14.15
N ASN A 231 0.91 -7.17 -13.73
CA ASN A 231 0.71 -5.97 -14.52
C ASN A 231 2.03 -5.26 -14.83
N ASP A 232 2.89 -5.05 -13.82
CA ASP A 232 4.19 -4.40 -14.03
C ASP A 232 5.09 -5.21 -14.98
N ILE A 233 5.08 -6.55 -14.86
CA ILE A 233 5.85 -7.44 -15.75
C ILE A 233 5.35 -7.34 -17.19
N PHE A 234 4.05 -7.48 -17.42
CA PHE A 234 3.50 -7.44 -18.78
C PHE A 234 3.51 -6.02 -19.37
N ALA A 235 3.41 -4.97 -18.55
CA ALA A 235 3.58 -3.59 -19.01
C ALA A 235 4.99 -3.36 -19.55
N TYR A 236 6.00 -3.94 -18.90
CA TYR A 236 7.37 -3.92 -19.39
C TYR A 236 7.56 -4.75 -20.67
N ILE A 237 7.07 -6.00 -20.69
CA ILE A 237 7.22 -6.90 -21.85
C ILE A 237 6.50 -6.35 -23.09
N CYS A 238 5.22 -5.98 -22.96
CA CYS A 238 4.44 -5.38 -24.04
C CYS A 238 4.98 -3.99 -24.42
N GLY A 239 5.52 -3.24 -23.44
CA GLY A 239 6.11 -1.93 -23.68
C GLY A 239 7.38 -1.99 -24.53
N ILE A 240 8.24 -2.99 -24.35
CA ILE A 240 9.45 -3.16 -25.18
C ILE A 240 9.11 -3.72 -26.56
N THR A 241 8.16 -4.64 -26.64
CA THR A 241 7.83 -5.35 -27.90
C THR A 241 6.96 -4.51 -28.84
N PHE A 242 6.02 -3.73 -28.31
CA PHE A 242 5.04 -2.98 -29.11
C PHE A 242 5.01 -1.47 -28.81
N GLY A 243 5.76 -0.99 -27.82
CA GLY A 243 5.67 0.39 -27.35
C GLY A 243 6.17 1.41 -28.37
N ARG A 244 5.32 2.39 -28.68
CA ARG A 244 5.65 3.51 -29.57
C ARG A 244 5.23 4.86 -28.98
N THR A 245 4.13 4.88 -28.22
CA THR A 245 3.55 6.11 -27.71
C THR A 245 3.77 6.24 -26.19
N PRO A 246 4.40 7.34 -25.70
CA PRO A 246 4.61 7.53 -24.27
C PRO A 246 3.29 7.84 -23.56
N LEU A 247 3.08 7.25 -22.39
CA LEU A 247 1.83 7.35 -21.62
C LEU A 247 1.72 8.68 -20.86
N ILE A 248 2.80 9.12 -20.20
CA ILE A 248 2.81 10.35 -19.39
C ILE A 248 4.20 10.98 -19.37
N GLN A 249 4.27 12.32 -19.39
CA GLN A 249 5.55 13.05 -19.41
C GLN A 249 6.42 12.81 -18.16
N ILE A 250 5.79 12.54 -17.01
CA ILE A 250 6.52 12.27 -15.75
C ILE A 250 7.25 10.92 -15.78
N SER A 251 6.88 10.03 -16.71
CA SER A 251 7.44 8.69 -16.88
C SER A 251 7.57 8.33 -18.36
N PRO A 252 8.55 8.91 -19.08
CA PRO A 252 8.66 8.81 -20.54
C PRO A 252 8.93 7.39 -21.05
N LYS A 253 9.31 6.45 -20.17
CA LYS A 253 9.56 5.06 -20.51
C LYS A 253 8.31 4.18 -20.50
N LYS A 254 7.19 4.63 -19.93
CA LYS A 254 5.94 3.87 -19.96
C LYS A 254 5.18 4.19 -21.24
N THR A 255 4.69 3.16 -21.92
CA THR A 255 4.01 3.30 -23.22
C THR A 255 2.52 2.93 -23.11
N VAL A 256 1.70 3.50 -23.99
CA VAL A 256 0.25 3.20 -24.03
C VAL A 256 0.03 1.75 -24.47
N GLU A 257 0.80 1.26 -25.45
CA GLU A 257 0.68 -0.11 -25.94
C GLU A 257 1.08 -1.12 -24.86
N GLY A 258 2.11 -0.80 -24.07
CA GLY A 258 2.51 -1.59 -22.91
C GLY A 258 1.40 -1.66 -21.86
N PHE A 259 0.75 -0.53 -21.59
CA PHE A 259 -0.35 -0.44 -20.64
C PHE A 259 -1.59 -1.25 -21.05
N VAL A 260 -1.99 -1.17 -22.33
CA VAL A 260 -3.12 -1.94 -22.87
C VAL A 260 -2.80 -3.44 -22.93
N GLY A 261 -1.59 -3.81 -23.37
CA GLY A 261 -1.15 -5.21 -23.38
C GLY A 261 -1.11 -5.82 -21.98
N ALA A 262 -0.63 -5.07 -20.99
CA ALA A 262 -0.64 -5.48 -19.59
C ALA A 262 -2.05 -5.73 -19.07
N TRP A 263 -3.02 -4.89 -19.41
CA TRP A 263 -4.41 -5.04 -18.98
C TRP A 263 -5.00 -6.39 -19.41
N ILE A 264 -4.86 -6.75 -20.69
CA ILE A 264 -5.35 -8.02 -21.24
C ILE A 264 -4.65 -9.20 -20.54
N CYS A 265 -3.32 -9.16 -20.42
CA CYS A 265 -2.57 -10.24 -19.78
C CYS A 265 -2.89 -10.40 -18.30
N THR A 266 -3.11 -9.29 -17.59
CA THR A 266 -3.46 -9.28 -16.15
C THR A 266 -4.84 -9.89 -15.92
N ILE A 267 -5.81 -9.61 -16.79
CA ILE A 267 -7.13 -10.25 -16.75
C ILE A 267 -6.97 -11.76 -16.92
N LEU A 268 -6.32 -12.21 -18.00
CA LEU A 268 -6.13 -13.64 -18.28
C LEU A 268 -5.44 -14.37 -17.12
N PHE A 269 -4.36 -13.78 -16.59
CA PHE A 269 -3.65 -14.31 -15.44
C PHE A 269 -4.55 -14.40 -14.19
N GLY A 270 -5.34 -13.35 -13.90
CA GLY A 270 -6.27 -13.33 -12.78
C GLY A 270 -7.30 -14.44 -12.84
N PHE A 271 -7.87 -14.71 -14.02
CA PHE A 271 -8.79 -15.82 -14.24
C PHE A 271 -8.13 -17.17 -13.96
N VAL A 272 -6.93 -17.42 -14.50
CA VAL A 272 -6.20 -18.67 -14.30
C VAL A 272 -5.84 -18.87 -12.83
N LEU A 273 -5.24 -17.86 -12.19
CA LEU A 273 -4.79 -17.95 -10.80
C LEU A 273 -5.95 -18.20 -9.85
N THR A 274 -7.09 -17.53 -10.06
CA THR A 274 -8.27 -17.71 -9.22
C THR A 274 -8.83 -19.13 -9.28
N ASN A 275 -8.92 -19.73 -10.47
CA ASN A 275 -9.37 -21.12 -10.64
C ASN A 275 -8.46 -22.14 -9.93
N ILE A 276 -7.21 -21.78 -9.68
CA ILE A 276 -6.27 -22.59 -8.90
C ILE A 276 -6.49 -22.37 -7.40
N LEU A 277 -6.57 -21.11 -6.95
CA LEU A 277 -6.64 -20.75 -5.54
C LEU A 277 -7.94 -21.20 -4.86
N VAL A 278 -9.08 -21.13 -5.55
CA VAL A 278 -10.39 -21.50 -4.99
C VAL A 278 -10.48 -22.99 -4.60
N ARG A 279 -9.62 -23.84 -5.16
CA ARG A 279 -9.56 -25.28 -4.83
C ARG A 279 -9.03 -25.56 -3.43
N TYR A 280 -8.38 -24.59 -2.79
CA TYR A 280 -7.72 -24.74 -1.50
C TYR A 280 -8.42 -23.91 -0.43
N THR A 281 -8.95 -24.58 0.60
CA THR A 281 -9.69 -23.91 1.69
C THR A 281 -8.83 -22.91 2.46
N TYR A 282 -7.52 -23.17 2.56
CA TYR A 282 -6.54 -22.27 3.16
C TYR A 282 -6.58 -20.84 2.58
N PHE A 283 -6.82 -20.70 1.26
CA PHE A 283 -6.82 -19.39 0.63
C PHE A 283 -8.16 -18.65 0.75
N ILE A 284 -9.28 -19.37 0.77
CA ILE A 284 -10.63 -18.79 0.71
C ILE A 284 -11.26 -18.56 2.08
N CYS A 285 -10.78 -19.25 3.12
CA CYS A 285 -11.36 -19.15 4.45
C CYS A 285 -10.84 -17.93 5.22
N PRO A 286 -11.71 -17.20 5.92
CA PRO A 286 -11.29 -16.14 6.83
C PRO A 286 -10.54 -16.72 8.02
N VAL A 287 -9.68 -15.90 8.63
CA VAL A 287 -8.86 -16.27 9.78
C VAL A 287 -9.74 -16.55 10.99
N ASN A 288 -9.62 -17.77 11.51
CA ASN A 288 -10.15 -18.18 12.81
C ASN A 288 -9.04 -18.59 13.78
N ASP A 289 -7.88 -19.02 13.26
CA ASP A 289 -6.68 -19.33 14.02
C ASP A 289 -5.44 -18.73 13.33
N LEU A 290 -4.65 -17.95 14.09
CA LEU A 290 -3.42 -17.31 13.61
C LEU A 290 -2.28 -18.32 13.39
N GLY A 291 -2.32 -19.46 14.08
CA GLY A 291 -1.32 -20.52 13.97
C GLY A 291 -1.52 -21.44 12.76
N ALA A 292 -2.64 -21.30 12.05
CA ALA A 292 -2.97 -22.16 10.92
C ALA A 292 -2.06 -21.88 9.70
N ASN A 293 -1.47 -22.96 9.18
CA ASN A 293 -0.61 -23.00 8.02
C ASN A 293 -1.23 -23.82 6.88
N ILE A 294 -0.53 -23.95 5.75
CA ILE A 294 -1.06 -24.69 4.59
C ILE A 294 -1.33 -26.19 4.87
N TRP A 295 -0.65 -26.78 5.85
CA TRP A 295 -0.76 -28.20 6.20
C TRP A 295 -1.89 -28.47 7.19
N THR A 296 -2.08 -27.58 8.18
CA THR A 296 -3.20 -27.67 9.12
C THR A 296 -4.51 -27.29 8.45
N GLY A 297 -4.43 -26.40 7.45
CA GLY A 297 -5.58 -25.86 6.73
C GLY A 297 -6.49 -25.01 7.63
N LEU A 298 -7.49 -24.40 7.01
CA LEU A 298 -8.61 -23.78 7.72
C LEU A 298 -9.91 -24.44 7.26
N GLN A 299 -10.83 -24.62 8.20
CA GLN A 299 -12.18 -25.09 7.92
C GLN A 299 -13.16 -23.93 8.11
N CYS A 300 -13.93 -23.64 7.07
CA CYS A 300 -14.98 -22.64 7.09
C CYS A 300 -16.10 -23.05 6.12
N THR A 301 -17.24 -22.37 6.21
CA THR A 301 -18.23 -22.44 5.13
C THR A 301 -17.84 -21.43 4.05
N PRO A 302 -17.50 -21.88 2.81
CA PRO A 302 -17.04 -20.96 1.78
C PRO A 302 -18.09 -19.89 1.47
N ASN A 303 -17.61 -18.66 1.26
CA ASN A 303 -18.45 -17.57 0.79
C ASN A 303 -19.15 -18.00 -0.52
N PRO A 304 -20.47 -17.73 -0.69
CA PRO A 304 -21.21 -18.07 -1.91
C PRO A 304 -20.61 -17.55 -3.21
N VAL A 305 -19.73 -16.54 -3.16
CA VAL A 305 -18.96 -16.04 -4.32
C VAL A 305 -18.07 -17.12 -4.95
N PHE A 306 -17.61 -18.09 -4.15
CA PHE A 306 -16.73 -19.20 -4.56
C PHE A 306 -17.50 -20.41 -5.11
N LYS A 307 -18.84 -20.40 -5.08
CA LYS A 307 -19.66 -21.54 -5.52
C LYS A 307 -20.22 -21.28 -6.91
N ALA A 308 -20.02 -22.22 -7.83
CA ALA A 308 -20.56 -22.15 -9.17
C ALA A 308 -22.10 -22.10 -9.13
N ARG A 309 -22.70 -21.19 -9.91
CA ARG A 309 -24.16 -21.07 -10.06
C ARG A 309 -24.55 -21.27 -11.52
N PRO A 310 -25.70 -21.88 -11.81
CA PRO A 310 -26.22 -21.97 -13.17
C PRO A 310 -26.62 -20.56 -13.63
N TYR A 311 -26.06 -20.12 -14.76
CA TYR A 311 -26.45 -18.89 -15.45
C TYR A 311 -27.23 -19.25 -16.71
N HIS A 312 -28.44 -18.72 -16.82
CA HIS A 312 -29.32 -18.90 -17.98
C HIS A 312 -29.03 -17.79 -19.00
N LEU A 313 -28.65 -18.17 -20.21
CA LEU A 313 -28.41 -17.22 -21.30
C LEU A 313 -29.73 -16.54 -21.71
N PRO A 314 -29.70 -15.24 -22.08
CA PRO A 314 -30.86 -14.57 -22.65
C PRO A 314 -31.34 -15.26 -23.93
N GLU A 315 -32.66 -15.33 -24.14
CA GLU A 315 -33.30 -15.98 -25.31
C GLU A 315 -32.83 -15.43 -26.66
N ALA A 316 -32.21 -14.24 -26.69
CA ALA A 316 -31.63 -13.62 -27.88
C ALA A 316 -30.64 -14.55 -28.63
N PHE A 317 -29.97 -15.47 -27.94
CA PHE A 317 -28.99 -16.36 -28.54
C PHE A 317 -29.57 -17.64 -29.15
N HIS A 318 -30.90 -17.86 -29.13
CA HIS A 318 -31.59 -19.03 -29.71
C HIS A 318 -30.99 -20.39 -29.30
N VAL A 319 -30.33 -20.42 -28.14
CA VAL A 319 -29.60 -21.58 -27.62
C VAL A 319 -29.92 -21.65 -26.12
N GLU A 320 -30.79 -22.57 -25.72
CA GLU A 320 -30.99 -22.93 -24.31
C GLU A 320 -29.74 -23.65 -23.80
N ARG A 321 -28.80 -22.89 -23.24
CA ARG A 321 -27.64 -23.43 -22.53
C ARG A 321 -27.54 -22.80 -21.15
N THR A 322 -27.52 -23.66 -20.14
CA THR A 322 -27.11 -23.33 -18.78
C THR A 322 -25.59 -23.41 -18.71
N ILE A 323 -24.94 -22.30 -18.35
CA ILE A 323 -23.50 -22.25 -18.15
C ILE A 323 -23.22 -22.14 -16.65
N TRP A 324 -22.29 -22.95 -16.13
CA TRP A 324 -21.85 -22.85 -14.76
C TRP A 324 -20.79 -21.75 -14.64
N ILE A 325 -21.12 -20.67 -13.94
CA ILE A 325 -20.22 -19.54 -13.73
C ILE A 325 -20.08 -19.30 -12.23
N GLU A 326 -18.84 -19.15 -11.76
CA GLU A 326 -18.56 -18.71 -10.41
C GLU A 326 -18.64 -17.18 -10.35
N PRO A 327 -19.47 -16.59 -9.46
CA PRO A 327 -19.58 -15.13 -9.36
C PRO A 327 -18.24 -14.42 -9.15
N LEU A 328 -17.27 -15.10 -8.51
CA LEU A 328 -15.92 -14.61 -8.31
C LEU A 328 -15.25 -14.12 -9.61
N GLN A 329 -15.50 -14.78 -10.74
CA GLN A 329 -14.89 -14.43 -12.02
C GLN A 329 -15.16 -12.98 -12.44
N LEU A 330 -16.37 -12.47 -12.19
CA LEU A 330 -16.73 -11.08 -12.45
C LEU A 330 -15.96 -10.12 -11.53
N HIS A 331 -15.83 -10.48 -10.25
CA HIS A 331 -15.06 -9.70 -9.29
C HIS A 331 -13.57 -9.64 -9.69
N ILE A 332 -13.01 -10.74 -10.22
CA ILE A 332 -11.62 -10.77 -10.69
C ILE A 332 -11.42 -9.88 -11.90
N PHE A 333 -12.36 -9.88 -12.84
CA PHE A 333 -12.31 -8.97 -13.98
C PHE A 333 -12.21 -7.50 -13.51
N ILE A 334 -13.01 -7.12 -12.49
CA ILE A 334 -13.00 -5.78 -11.92
C ILE A 334 -11.66 -5.49 -11.20
N LEU A 335 -11.19 -6.40 -10.35
CA LEU A 335 -9.93 -6.25 -9.63
C LEU A 335 -8.72 -6.18 -10.58
N ALA A 336 -8.68 -7.02 -11.61
CA ALA A 336 -7.62 -7.01 -12.63
C ALA A 336 -7.65 -5.72 -13.46
N THR A 337 -8.85 -5.24 -13.80
CA THR A 337 -9.02 -3.97 -14.50
C THR A 337 -8.52 -2.81 -13.65
N PHE A 338 -8.83 -2.79 -12.35
CA PHE A 338 -8.29 -1.76 -11.47
C PHE A 338 -6.77 -1.87 -11.28
N ALA A 339 -6.25 -3.08 -11.06
CA ALA A 339 -4.82 -3.33 -10.92
C ALA A 339 -4.02 -2.82 -12.12
N SER A 340 -4.60 -2.90 -13.33
CA SER A 340 -3.97 -2.37 -14.53
C SER A 340 -4.21 -0.88 -14.76
N LEU A 341 -5.45 -0.41 -14.59
CA LEU A 341 -5.82 0.92 -15.05
C LEU A 341 -5.59 2.00 -13.99
N LEU A 342 -5.86 1.69 -12.72
CA LEU A 342 -5.89 2.68 -11.64
C LEU A 342 -4.72 2.51 -10.66
N ALA A 343 -4.33 1.28 -10.30
CA ALA A 343 -3.23 1.06 -9.36
C ALA A 343 -1.89 1.72 -9.80
N PRO A 344 -1.52 1.76 -11.10
CA PRO A 344 -0.28 2.42 -11.54
C PRO A 344 -0.22 3.93 -11.27
N PHE A 345 -1.36 4.58 -11.01
CA PHE A 345 -1.39 5.98 -10.60
C PHE A 345 -0.78 6.21 -9.21
N GLY A 346 -0.80 5.20 -8.33
CA GLY A 346 -0.03 5.21 -7.07
C GLY A 346 1.47 5.37 -7.35
N GLY A 347 1.99 4.61 -8.30
CA GLY A 347 3.38 4.74 -8.75
C GLY A 347 3.69 6.05 -9.46
N PHE A 348 2.74 6.62 -10.23
CA PHE A 348 2.93 7.96 -10.81
C PHE A 348 2.98 9.05 -9.74
N PHE A 349 2.12 8.97 -8.72
CA PHE A 349 2.13 9.87 -7.58
C PHE A 349 3.45 9.80 -6.83
N ALA A 350 3.91 8.58 -6.49
CA ALA A 350 5.18 8.34 -5.81
C ALA A 350 6.37 8.85 -6.65
N SER A 351 6.35 8.61 -7.97
CA SER A 351 7.35 9.17 -8.88
C SER A 351 7.35 10.70 -8.89
N GLY A 352 6.18 11.33 -8.95
CA GLY A 352 6.06 12.79 -8.88
C GLY A 352 6.64 13.38 -7.60
N LEU A 353 6.37 12.73 -6.46
CA LEU A 353 6.96 13.10 -5.18
C LEU A 353 8.49 13.03 -5.21
N LYS A 354 9.07 11.94 -5.72
CA LYS A 354 10.53 11.79 -5.82
C LYS A 354 11.17 12.89 -6.68
N ARG A 355 10.53 13.24 -7.81
CA ARG A 355 11.05 14.29 -8.71
C ARG A 355 10.99 15.69 -8.10
N SER A 356 10.00 16.00 -7.27
CA SER A 356 9.93 17.31 -6.59
C SER A 356 11.08 17.50 -5.59
N PHE A 357 11.59 16.41 -5.00
CA PHE A 357 12.76 16.39 -4.12
C PHE A 357 14.09 16.13 -4.84
N LYS A 358 14.10 16.04 -6.18
CA LYS A 358 15.28 15.72 -7.00
C LYS A 358 15.97 14.39 -6.61
N ILE A 359 15.20 13.45 -6.06
CA ILE A 359 15.67 12.09 -5.75
C ILE A 359 15.16 11.11 -6.79
N LYS A 360 15.77 9.92 -6.84
CA LYS A 360 15.37 8.85 -7.76
C LYS A 360 14.56 7.75 -7.11
N ASP A 361 14.96 7.37 -5.90
CA ASP A 361 14.41 6.27 -5.10
C ASP A 361 14.14 6.80 -3.68
N PHE A 362 13.18 6.22 -2.96
CA PHE A 362 12.82 6.67 -1.61
C PHE A 362 13.90 6.33 -0.56
N GLY A 363 14.73 5.33 -0.85
CA GLY A 363 15.84 4.89 -0.02
C GLY A 363 16.59 3.74 -0.68
N ASP A 364 17.49 3.11 0.07
CA ASP A 364 18.31 1.97 -0.37
C ASP A 364 18.09 0.74 0.52
N SER A 365 16.84 0.51 0.95
CA SER A 365 16.53 -0.56 1.91
C SER A 365 16.73 -1.97 1.37
N ILE A 366 16.64 -2.16 0.04
CA ILE A 366 16.86 -3.47 -0.59
C ILE A 366 18.07 -3.38 -1.52
N PRO A 367 19.17 -4.12 -1.24
CA PRO A 367 20.38 -4.05 -2.05
C PRO A 367 20.10 -4.31 -3.54
N GLY A 368 20.53 -3.37 -4.38
CA GLY A 368 20.36 -3.42 -5.83
C GLY A 368 18.94 -3.14 -6.34
N HIS A 369 17.93 -2.97 -5.47
CA HIS A 369 16.52 -2.81 -5.84
C HIS A 369 15.90 -1.46 -5.50
N GLY A 370 16.57 -0.63 -4.70
CA GLY A 370 16.10 0.69 -4.28
C GLY A 370 15.29 0.65 -2.98
N GLY A 371 14.32 1.55 -2.85
CA GLY A 371 13.50 1.70 -1.65
C GLY A 371 12.39 0.66 -1.58
N MET A 372 11.94 0.35 -0.36
CA MET A 372 10.75 -0.47 -0.13
C MET A 372 9.49 0.27 -0.61
N THR A 373 9.41 1.58 -0.35
CA THR A 373 8.29 2.43 -0.75
C THR A 373 8.08 2.41 -2.27
N ASP A 374 9.18 2.37 -3.04
CA ASP A 374 9.16 2.28 -4.51
C ASP A 374 8.51 0.99 -5.04
N ARG A 375 8.38 -0.04 -4.20
CA ARG A 375 7.79 -1.33 -4.57
C ARG A 375 6.35 -1.48 -4.10
N MET A 376 5.96 -0.68 -3.11
CA MET A 376 4.69 -0.82 -2.40
C MET A 376 3.67 0.27 -2.75
N ASP A 377 4.06 1.31 -3.49
CA ASP A 377 3.19 2.41 -3.89
C ASP A 377 1.90 1.97 -4.61
N CYS A 378 2.01 1.09 -5.62
CA CYS A 378 0.87 0.49 -6.29
C CYS A 378 0.15 -0.57 -5.43
N GLN A 379 0.90 -1.27 -4.57
CA GLN A 379 0.39 -2.36 -3.73
C GLN A 379 -0.53 -1.84 -2.62
N PHE A 380 -0.16 -0.76 -1.93
CA PHE A 380 -0.98 -0.16 -0.89
C PHE A 380 -2.31 0.37 -1.44
N LEU A 381 -2.28 0.98 -2.63
CA LEU A 381 -3.50 1.43 -3.31
C LEU A 381 -4.40 0.26 -3.72
N MET A 382 -3.82 -0.82 -4.27
CA MET A 382 -4.56 -2.03 -4.64
C MET A 382 -5.16 -2.74 -3.42
N GLY A 383 -4.42 -2.83 -2.33
CA GLY A 383 -4.88 -3.41 -1.07
C GLY A 383 -6.07 -2.66 -0.47
N THR A 384 -5.99 -1.31 -0.49
CA THR A 384 -7.08 -0.44 -0.06
C THR A 384 -8.34 -0.68 -0.87
N LEU A 385 -8.24 -0.71 -2.20
CA LEU A 385 -9.41 -1.02 -3.01
C LEU A 385 -9.96 -2.40 -2.70
N THR A 386 -9.10 -3.41 -2.63
CA THR A 386 -9.57 -4.79 -2.46
C THR A 386 -10.42 -4.92 -1.21
N TYR A 387 -10.02 -4.27 -0.12
CA TYR A 387 -10.78 -4.26 1.11
C TYR A 387 -12.14 -3.55 0.94
N VAL A 388 -12.15 -2.33 0.41
CA VAL A 388 -13.39 -1.57 0.21
C VAL A 388 -14.34 -2.31 -0.73
N TYR A 389 -13.80 -2.89 -1.81
CA TYR A 389 -14.55 -3.67 -2.78
C TYR A 389 -15.13 -4.95 -2.15
N TYR A 390 -14.32 -5.67 -1.38
CA TYR A 390 -14.75 -6.85 -0.64
C TYR A 390 -15.90 -6.51 0.31
N GLN A 391 -15.74 -5.48 1.15
CA GLN A 391 -16.76 -5.08 2.12
C GLN A 391 -18.07 -4.60 1.46
N SER A 392 -17.98 -4.02 0.26
CA SER A 392 -19.14 -3.48 -0.46
C SER A 392 -19.91 -4.54 -1.25
N PHE A 393 -19.21 -5.50 -1.88
CA PHE A 393 -19.82 -6.38 -2.88
C PHE A 393 -19.71 -7.88 -2.56
N ILE A 394 -18.82 -8.29 -1.65
CA ILE A 394 -18.47 -9.70 -1.43
C ILE A 394 -18.77 -10.15 0.00
N ALA A 395 -18.56 -9.28 0.99
CA ALA A 395 -18.81 -9.57 2.39
C ALA A 395 -20.25 -10.01 2.61
N VAL A 396 -20.42 -11.15 3.28
CA VAL A 396 -21.73 -11.70 3.63
C VAL A 396 -21.94 -11.54 5.13
N TYR A 397 -22.83 -10.62 5.50
CA TYR A 397 -23.25 -10.44 6.88
C TYR A 397 -24.26 -11.55 7.25
N LYS A 398 -23.74 -12.68 7.74
CA LYS A 398 -24.58 -13.73 8.30
C LYS A 398 -24.96 -13.35 9.73
N THR A 399 -26.19 -12.91 9.95
CA THR A 399 -26.73 -12.77 11.30
C THR A 399 -26.90 -14.18 11.88
N SER A 400 -26.08 -14.53 12.88
CA SER A 400 -26.24 -15.79 13.59
C SER A 400 -27.33 -15.66 14.65
N ILE A 401 -28.03 -16.75 14.97
CA ILE A 401 -29.01 -16.78 16.07
C ILE A 401 -28.36 -16.26 17.37
N GLY A 402 -27.11 -16.66 17.64
CA GLY A 402 -26.33 -16.17 18.77
C GLY A 402 -26.14 -14.66 18.76
N SER A 403 -25.85 -14.04 17.60
CA SER A 403 -25.71 -12.58 17.49
C SER A 403 -27.03 -11.83 17.66
N VAL A 404 -28.15 -12.40 17.23
CA VAL A 404 -29.49 -11.83 17.46
C VAL A 404 -29.83 -11.90 18.95
N ILE A 405 -29.57 -13.04 19.58
CA ILE A 405 -29.79 -13.26 21.01
C ILE A 405 -28.88 -12.35 21.85
N GLU A 406 -27.60 -12.26 21.52
CA GLU A 406 -26.64 -11.39 22.21
C GLU A 406 -27.04 -9.91 22.06
N SER A 407 -27.42 -9.48 20.85
CA SER A 407 -27.95 -8.13 20.63
C SER A 407 -29.24 -7.87 21.40
N ALA A 408 -30.11 -8.87 21.54
CA ALA A 408 -31.33 -8.76 22.34
C ALA A 408 -31.02 -8.70 23.84
N ILE A 409 -30.06 -9.48 24.34
CA ILE A 409 -29.66 -9.51 25.75
C ILE A 409 -28.99 -8.20 26.18
N TRP A 410 -28.14 -7.62 25.34
CA TRP A 410 -27.44 -6.38 25.66
C TRP A 410 -28.22 -5.12 25.26
N GLY A 411 -29.13 -5.22 24.30
CA GLY A 411 -29.85 -4.09 23.71
C GLY A 411 -31.25 -3.86 24.26
N LEU A 412 -31.83 -4.82 25.00
CA LEU A 412 -33.19 -4.74 25.54
C LEU A 412 -33.18 -4.82 27.06
N THR A 413 -34.14 -4.17 27.71
CA THR A 413 -34.34 -4.34 29.16
C THR A 413 -34.85 -5.76 29.48
N PRO A 414 -34.72 -6.25 30.72
CA PRO A 414 -35.22 -7.57 31.10
C PRO A 414 -36.70 -7.80 30.77
N GLU A 415 -37.53 -6.76 30.86
CA GLU A 415 -38.96 -6.81 30.54
C GLU A 415 -39.20 -7.00 29.03
N GLU A 416 -38.47 -6.24 28.21
CA GLU A 416 -38.51 -6.33 26.75
C GLU A 416 -37.99 -7.69 26.24
N GLN A 417 -36.96 -8.25 26.89
CA GLN A 417 -36.47 -9.60 26.58
C GLN A 417 -37.55 -10.67 26.81
N ILE A 418 -38.30 -10.57 27.91
CA ILE A 418 -39.41 -11.49 28.22
C ILE A 418 -40.54 -11.35 27.18
N GLU A 419 -40.83 -10.12 26.72
CA GLU A 419 -41.83 -9.88 25.69
C GLU A 419 -41.44 -10.49 24.35
N VAL A 420 -40.18 -10.35 23.94
CA VAL A 420 -39.62 -10.99 22.74
C VAL A 420 -39.71 -12.52 22.83
N ILE A 421 -39.36 -13.09 23.99
CA ILE A 421 -39.45 -14.55 24.21
C ILE A 421 -40.91 -15.02 24.12
N ARG A 422 -41.87 -14.33 24.75
CA ARG A 422 -43.30 -14.67 24.64
C ARG A 422 -43.81 -14.55 23.21
N GLY A 423 -43.41 -13.51 22.48
CA GLY A 423 -43.78 -13.32 21.08
C GLY A 423 -43.28 -14.45 20.19
N LEU A 424 -42.00 -14.82 20.33
CA LEU A 424 -41.38 -15.94 19.62
C LEU A 424 -42.04 -17.28 19.97
N ALA A 425 -42.25 -17.56 21.26
CA ALA A 425 -42.91 -18.78 21.71
C ALA A 425 -44.34 -18.90 21.14
N ARG A 426 -45.10 -17.80 21.14
CA ARG A 426 -46.46 -17.76 20.57
C ARG A 426 -46.47 -17.98 19.05
N HIS A 427 -45.49 -17.41 18.34
CA HIS A 427 -45.32 -17.62 16.90
C HIS A 427 -45.00 -19.09 16.58
N LEU A 428 -44.06 -19.69 17.32
CA LEU A 428 -43.66 -21.09 17.13
C LEU A 428 -44.76 -22.08 17.51
N TYR A 429 -45.54 -21.78 18.55
CA TYR A 429 -46.73 -22.54 18.92
C TYR A 429 -47.78 -22.53 17.81
N ASN A 430 -48.05 -21.35 17.22
CA ASN A 430 -48.98 -21.21 16.11
C ASN A 430 -48.52 -21.93 14.83
N GLN A 431 -47.22 -22.18 14.67
CA GLN A 431 -46.67 -22.98 13.57
C GLN A 431 -46.62 -24.48 13.87
N GLY A 432 -46.97 -24.91 15.09
CA GLY A 432 -46.92 -26.32 15.50
C GLY A 432 -45.50 -26.84 15.75
N THR A 433 -44.50 -25.95 15.81
CA THR A 433 -43.08 -26.31 15.96
C THR A 433 -42.69 -26.53 17.42
N VAL A 434 -43.42 -25.91 18.36
CA VAL A 434 -43.24 -26.05 19.80
C VAL A 434 -44.62 -26.28 20.42
N SER A 435 -44.74 -27.32 21.23
CA SER A 435 -45.98 -27.73 21.91
C SER A 435 -46.19 -27.01 23.23
#